data_AF-A0A2R8VH94-F1
#
_entry.id   AF-A0A2R8VH94-F1
#
_cell.length_a   1.000
_cell.length_b   1.000
_cell.length_c   1.000
_cell.angle_alpha   90.00
_cell.angle_beta   90.00
_cell.angle_gamma   90.00
#
_symmetry.space_group_name_H-M   'P 1'
#
loop_
_entity.id
_entity.type
_entity.pdbx_description
1 polymer ?
#
loop_
_entity_poly.entity_id
_entity_poly.type
_entity_poly.pdbx_seq_one_letter_code
_entity_poly.pdbx_strand_id
1 'polypeptide(L)'
;MIHFCLVHTAYRLHCWLPRSHRLSQVTVLLLGISTLTLQFYVLLRPRSSRFCSQPLLANLVGSMVFTLLTLGLFVLLTQTELAPLALRTALAVFGVASFGEGVCAGLLTLLASDCEKTTPELYYLSVVLSVGSLVSTVLFSGMGLIWLSKVTCPRPDAKPTV
;
A
#
# COMPACT_ATOMS: atom_id res chain seq x y z
N MET A 1 2.74 3.87 -2.96
CA MET A 1 2.41 2.75 -3.90
C MET A 1 2.26 1.41 -3.22
N ILE A 2 3.04 1.15 -2.17
CA ILE A 2 2.98 -0.09 -1.40
C ILE A 2 1.57 -0.40 -0.88
N HIS A 3 0.85 0.65 -0.47
CA HIS A 3 -0.57 0.65 -0.08
C HIS A 3 -1.49 0.04 -1.12
N PHE A 4 -1.50 0.60 -2.33
CA PHE A 4 -2.24 0.06 -3.46
C PHE A 4 -1.82 -1.40 -3.75
N CYS A 5 -0.54 -1.70 -3.56
CA CYS A 5 0.00 -3.03 -3.76
C CYS A 5 -0.56 -4.08 -2.82
N LEU A 6 -0.64 -3.73 -1.53
CA LEU A 6 -1.23 -4.59 -0.52
C LEU A 6 -2.71 -4.87 -0.83
N VAL A 7 -3.50 -3.84 -1.15
CA VAL A 7 -4.94 -4.00 -1.42
C VAL A 7 -5.21 -4.90 -2.61
N HIS A 8 -4.53 -4.68 -3.73
CA HIS A 8 -4.78 -5.47 -4.94
C HIS A 8 -4.19 -6.88 -4.84
N THR A 9 -3.02 -7.04 -4.21
CA THR A 9 -2.43 -8.36 -4.01
C THR A 9 -3.34 -9.19 -3.12
N ALA A 10 -3.92 -8.58 -2.08
CA ALA A 10 -4.95 -9.18 -1.26
C ALA A 10 -6.21 -9.55 -2.05
N TYR A 11 -6.70 -8.66 -2.91
CA TYR A 11 -7.84 -8.92 -3.80
C TYR A 11 -7.57 -10.07 -4.79
N ARG A 12 -6.35 -10.18 -5.32
CA ARG A 12 -6.00 -11.28 -6.22
C ARG A 12 -5.79 -12.60 -5.49
N LEU A 13 -5.12 -12.56 -4.34
CA LEU A 13 -5.04 -13.71 -3.44
C LEU A 13 -6.44 -14.22 -3.12
N HIS A 14 -7.38 -13.30 -2.87
CA HIS A 14 -8.80 -13.62 -2.68
C HIS A 14 -9.45 -14.26 -3.91
N CYS A 15 -9.15 -13.81 -5.13
CA CYS A 15 -9.69 -14.43 -6.35
C CYS A 15 -9.03 -15.77 -6.74
N TRP A 16 -7.77 -15.99 -6.38
CA TRP A 16 -7.01 -17.20 -6.78
C TRP A 16 -7.02 -18.30 -5.73
N LEU A 17 -7.25 -18.02 -4.44
CA LEU A 17 -7.34 -19.03 -3.38
C LEU A 17 -8.81 -19.39 -3.08
N PRO A 18 -9.31 -20.54 -3.53
CA PRO A 18 -10.60 -21.03 -3.08
C PRO A 18 -10.54 -21.42 -1.59
N ARG A 19 -11.53 -20.99 -0.81
CA ARG A 19 -11.86 -21.47 0.57
C ARG A 19 -11.01 -21.04 1.78
N SER A 20 -10.08 -20.09 1.65
CA SER A 20 -9.32 -19.51 2.79
C SER A 20 -9.56 -18.00 2.98
N HIS A 21 -10.82 -17.55 2.88
CA HIS A 21 -11.20 -16.14 3.03
C HIS A 21 -10.67 -15.49 4.31
N ARG A 22 -10.71 -16.20 5.44
CA ARG A 22 -10.33 -15.62 6.73
C ARG A 22 -8.82 -15.42 6.90
N LEU A 23 -7.97 -16.37 6.48
CA LEU A 23 -6.53 -16.26 6.72
C LEU A 23 -5.86 -15.19 5.85
N SER A 24 -6.25 -15.09 4.58
CA SER A 24 -5.71 -14.04 3.70
C SER A 24 -6.13 -12.65 4.21
N GLN A 25 -7.38 -12.51 4.63
CA GLN A 25 -7.90 -11.25 5.16
C GLN A 25 -7.23 -10.83 6.47
N VAL A 26 -7.11 -11.78 7.41
CA VAL A 26 -6.41 -11.56 8.67
C VAL A 26 -4.95 -11.21 8.43
N THR A 27 -4.27 -11.90 7.51
CA THR A 27 -2.85 -11.60 7.18
C THR A 27 -2.68 -10.18 6.67
N VAL A 28 -3.53 -9.71 5.75
CA VAL A 28 -3.42 -8.37 5.17
C VAL A 28 -3.78 -7.29 6.20
N LEU A 29 -4.79 -7.55 7.02
CA LEU A 29 -5.17 -6.66 8.13
C LEU A 29 -4.05 -6.56 9.16
N LEU A 30 -3.47 -7.69 9.58
CA LEU A 30 -2.33 -7.73 10.50
C LEU A 30 -1.12 -7.01 9.93
N LEU A 31 -0.83 -7.17 8.64
CA LEU A 31 0.27 -6.48 7.97
C LEU A 31 0.04 -4.97 7.90
N GLY A 32 -1.19 -4.52 7.66
CA GLY A 32 -1.54 -3.10 7.70
C GLY A 32 -1.45 -2.51 9.11
N ILE A 33 -1.93 -3.24 10.13
CA ILE A 33 -1.82 -2.83 11.54
C ILE A 33 -0.35 -2.79 11.98
N SER A 34 0.47 -3.78 11.60
CA SER A 34 1.90 -3.80 11.94
C SER A 34 2.64 -2.64 11.28
N THR A 35 2.31 -2.32 10.03
CA THR A 35 2.86 -1.17 9.32
C THR A 35 2.48 0.14 10.01
N LEU A 36 1.22 0.30 10.40
CA LEU A 36 0.74 1.47 11.12
C LEU A 36 1.41 1.61 12.50
N THR A 37 1.55 0.50 13.23
CA THR A 37 2.22 0.45 14.54
C THR A 37 3.69 0.85 14.41
N LEU A 38 4.38 0.37 13.39
CA LEU A 38 5.78 0.74 13.11
C LEU A 38 5.91 2.24 12.81
N GLN A 39 5.00 2.79 11.99
CA GLN A 39 4.96 4.23 11.71
C GLN A 39 4.73 5.05 12.99
N PHE A 40 3.78 4.64 13.84
CA PHE A 40 3.52 5.31 15.13
C PHE A 40 4.71 5.21 16.08
N TYR A 41 5.37 4.07 16.14
CA TYR A 41 6.58 3.88 16.95
C TYR A 41 7.68 4.86 16.55
N VAL A 42 7.91 5.02 15.24
CA VAL A 42 8.90 6.00 14.72
C VAL A 42 8.44 7.44 14.96
N LEU A 43 7.14 7.73 14.87
CA LEU A 43 6.60 9.06 15.17
C LEU A 43 6.79 9.44 16.64
N LEU A 44 6.56 8.51 17.57
CA LEU A 44 6.63 8.71 19.02
C LEU A 44 8.08 8.78 19.55
N ARG A 45 9.09 8.43 18.73
CA ARG A 45 10.49 8.53 19.13
C ARG A 45 10.86 10.01 19.35
N PRO A 46 11.35 10.40 20.54
CA PRO A 46 11.65 11.80 20.89
C PRO A 46 12.82 12.40 20.08
N ARG A 47 13.52 11.60 19.26
CA ARG A 47 14.60 12.05 18.37
C ARG A 47 14.15 12.40 16.95
N SER A 48 12.87 12.22 16.60
CA SER A 48 12.36 12.49 15.25
C SER A 48 12.39 13.98 14.85
N SER A 49 12.55 14.89 15.81
CA SER A 49 12.49 16.35 15.59
C SER A 49 13.84 17.05 15.40
N ARG A 50 14.97 16.35 15.44
CA ARG A 50 16.30 16.99 15.30
C ARG A 50 16.62 17.31 13.83
N PHE A 51 16.47 18.59 13.48
CA PHE A 51 17.09 19.33 12.36
C PHE A 51 17.37 18.51 11.09
N CYS A 52 16.32 17.96 10.49
CA CYS A 52 16.32 17.60 9.08
C CYS A 52 15.48 18.69 8.38
N SER A 53 16.08 19.43 7.44
CA SER A 53 15.38 20.52 6.73
C SER A 53 14.24 20.01 5.85
N GLN A 54 14.24 18.72 5.56
CA GLN A 54 13.28 18.03 4.70
C GLN A 54 12.02 17.65 5.51
N PRO A 55 10.82 17.77 4.92
CA PRO A 55 9.55 17.43 5.57
C PRO A 55 9.32 15.90 5.68
N LEU A 56 10.30 15.14 6.19
CA LEU A 56 10.21 13.69 6.40
C LEU A 56 9.06 13.32 7.35
N LEU A 57 8.82 14.15 8.35
CA LEU A 57 7.70 13.96 9.28
C LEU A 57 6.35 14.09 8.56
N ALA A 58 6.19 15.09 7.69
CA ALA A 58 4.96 15.26 6.92
C ALA A 58 4.74 14.11 5.94
N ASN A 59 5.82 13.59 5.34
CA ASN A 59 5.77 12.40 4.50
C ASN A 59 5.33 11.16 5.30
N LEU A 60 5.86 10.97 6.52
CA LEU A 60 5.45 9.88 7.40
C LEU A 60 3.96 9.97 7.77
N VAL A 61 3.49 11.16 8.14
CA VAL A 61 2.07 11.41 8.44
C VAL A 61 1.20 11.15 7.20
N GLY A 62 1.63 11.59 6.02
CA GLY A 62 0.97 11.26 4.76
C GLY A 62 0.86 9.75 4.57
N SER A 63 1.97 9.03 4.74
CA SER A 63 2.00 7.57 4.61
C SER A 63 1.09 6.86 5.63
N MET A 64 0.94 7.39 6.85
CA MET A 64 -0.05 6.92 7.82
C MET A 64 -1.48 7.07 7.30
N VAL A 65 -1.82 8.23 6.72
CA VAL A 65 -3.14 8.47 6.12
C VAL A 65 -3.41 7.46 5.00
N PHE A 66 -2.45 7.24 4.11
CA PHE A 66 -2.56 6.22 3.06
C PHE A 66 -2.70 4.79 3.63
N THR A 67 -2.02 4.48 4.73
CA THR A 67 -2.15 3.18 5.43
C THR A 67 -3.55 2.99 6.00
N LEU A 68 -4.13 4.01 6.61
CA LEU A 68 -5.51 3.97 7.11
C LEU A 68 -6.53 3.82 5.98
N LEU A 69 -6.36 4.57 4.89
CA LEU A 69 -7.21 4.45 3.71
C LEU A 69 -7.10 3.06 3.06
N THR A 70 -5.90 2.48 3.02
CA THR A 70 -5.65 1.10 2.56
C THR A 70 -6.45 0.10 3.38
N LEU A 71 -6.37 0.20 4.71
CA LEU A 71 -7.10 -0.67 5.63
C LEU A 71 -8.62 -0.53 5.43
N GLY A 72 -9.12 0.70 5.30
CA GLY A 72 -10.54 0.96 5.06
C GLY A 72 -11.02 0.39 3.72
N LEU A 73 -10.29 0.64 2.64
CA LEU A 73 -10.58 0.10 1.31
C LEU A 73 -10.49 -1.43 1.28
N PHE A 74 -9.53 -2.00 2.00
CA PHE A 74 -9.38 -3.43 2.14
C PHE A 74 -10.62 -4.03 2.82
N VAL A 75 -11.03 -3.50 3.97
CA VAL A 75 -12.25 -3.94 4.67
C VAL A 75 -13.47 -3.80 3.77
N LEU A 76 -13.64 -2.68 3.06
CA LEU A 76 -14.73 -2.49 2.10
C LEU A 76 -14.74 -3.57 1.02
N LEU A 77 -13.59 -3.85 0.41
CA LEU A 77 -13.46 -4.91 -0.61
C LEU A 77 -13.80 -6.30 -0.08
N THR A 78 -13.46 -6.59 1.18
CA THR A 78 -13.80 -7.88 1.79
C THR A 78 -15.28 -8.07 2.08
N GLN A 79 -16.04 -6.97 2.18
CA GLN A 79 -17.48 -6.98 2.44
C GLN A 79 -18.30 -6.94 1.15
N THR A 80 -17.74 -6.42 0.06
CA THR A 80 -18.44 -6.33 -1.23
C THR A 80 -18.11 -7.53 -2.12
N GLU A 81 -19.08 -8.40 -2.40
CA GLU A 81 -18.88 -9.50 -3.35
C GLU A 81 -18.63 -9.02 -4.78
N LEU A 82 -19.24 -7.89 -5.15
CA LEU A 82 -19.06 -7.26 -6.45
C LEU A 82 -18.70 -5.80 -6.24
N ALA A 83 -17.46 -5.43 -6.60
CA ALA A 83 -17.00 -4.06 -6.45
C ALA A 83 -17.85 -3.11 -7.32
N PRO A 84 -18.69 -2.25 -6.73
CA PRO A 84 -19.52 -1.31 -7.49
C PRO A 84 -18.62 -0.36 -8.29
N LEU A 85 -19.16 0.26 -9.34
CA LEU A 85 -18.40 1.20 -10.17
C LEU A 85 -17.70 2.27 -9.32
N ALA A 86 -18.38 2.76 -8.29
CA ALA A 86 -17.84 3.71 -7.31
C ALA A 86 -16.60 3.19 -6.55
N LEU A 87 -16.56 1.89 -6.20
CA LEU A 87 -15.40 1.31 -5.54
C LEU A 87 -14.22 1.14 -6.52
N ARG A 88 -14.52 0.80 -7.78
CA ARG A 88 -13.49 0.72 -8.83
C ARG A 88 -12.86 2.08 -9.11
N THR A 89 -13.66 3.14 -9.19
CA THR A 89 -13.14 4.50 -9.36
C THR A 89 -12.35 4.94 -8.13
N ALA A 90 -12.84 4.66 -6.92
CA ALA A 90 -12.10 4.93 -5.69
C ALA A 90 -10.74 4.23 -5.66
N LEU A 91 -10.67 2.94 -6.05
CA LEU A 91 -9.41 2.20 -6.16
C LEU A 91 -8.46 2.79 -7.21
N ALA A 92 -8.99 3.22 -8.36
CA ALA A 92 -8.18 3.85 -9.40
C ALA A 92 -7.59 5.19 -8.91
N VAL A 93 -8.41 6.05 -8.30
CA VAL A 93 -7.98 7.32 -7.72
C VAL A 93 -6.98 7.09 -6.59
N PHE A 94 -7.24 6.12 -5.71
CA PHE A 94 -6.33 5.75 -4.63
C PHE A 94 -5.00 5.22 -5.15
N GLY A 95 -5.01 4.47 -6.25
CA GLY A 95 -3.82 4.05 -6.98
C GLY A 95 -2.99 5.24 -7.45
N VAL A 96 -3.59 6.20 -8.16
CA VAL A 96 -2.89 7.41 -8.63
C VAL A 96 -2.33 8.23 -7.45
N ALA A 97 -3.13 8.44 -6.40
CA ALA A 97 -2.70 9.16 -5.21
C ALA A 97 -1.53 8.46 -4.49
N SER A 98 -1.61 7.13 -4.36
CA SER A 98 -0.53 6.32 -3.78
C SER A 98 0.75 6.37 -4.62
N PHE A 99 0.64 6.59 -5.94
CA PHE A 99 1.79 6.74 -6.82
C PHE A 99 2.48 8.08 -6.59
N GLY A 100 1.71 9.16 -6.54
CA GLY A 100 2.22 10.47 -6.13
C GLY A 100 2.92 10.42 -4.78
N GLU A 101 2.32 9.77 -3.77
CA GLU A 101 2.93 9.59 -2.45
C GLU A 101 4.27 8.85 -2.52
N GLY A 102 4.36 7.75 -3.28
CA GLY A 102 5.60 7.00 -3.44
C GLY A 102 6.72 7.80 -4.12
N VAL A 103 6.37 8.58 -5.16
CA VAL A 103 7.32 9.45 -5.85
C VAL A 103 7.81 10.57 -4.93
N CYS A 104 6.89 11.23 -4.21
CA CYS A 104 7.23 12.25 -3.23
C CYS A 104 8.11 11.69 -2.11
N ALA A 105 7.78 10.51 -1.58
CA ALA A 105 8.57 9.84 -0.56
C ALA A 105 9.99 9.53 -1.07
N GLY A 106 10.12 9.04 -2.30
CA GLY A 106 11.40 8.78 -2.94
C GLY A 106 12.24 10.06 -3.08
N LEU A 107 11.65 11.14 -3.60
CA LEU A 107 12.33 12.42 -3.76
C LEU A 107 12.79 13.00 -2.42
N LEU A 108 11.91 12.97 -1.40
CA LEU A 108 12.25 13.46 -0.07
C LEU A 108 13.34 12.62 0.59
N THR A 109 13.32 11.30 0.40
CA THR A 109 14.35 10.39 0.91
C THR A 109 15.71 10.67 0.25
N LEU A 110 15.72 10.90 -1.06
CA LEU A 110 16.93 11.26 -1.81
C LEU A 110 17.50 12.61 -1.35
N LEU A 111 16.62 13.59 -1.10
CA LEU A 111 17.02 14.91 -0.61
C LEU A 111 17.49 14.88 0.85
N ALA A 112 17.06 13.89 1.64
CA ALA A 112 17.35 13.77 3.07
C ALA A 112 18.53 12.84 3.37
N SER A 113 19.44 12.62 2.41
CA SER A 113 20.66 11.82 2.60
C SER A 113 21.50 12.29 3.81
N ASP A 114 21.53 13.60 4.06
CA ASP A 114 22.24 14.17 5.22
C ASP A 114 21.62 13.75 6.57
N CYS A 115 20.35 13.36 6.58
CA CYS A 115 19.61 13.02 7.79
C CYS A 115 19.88 11.59 8.29
N GLU A 116 20.63 10.79 7.53
CA GLU A 116 21.12 9.46 7.95
C GLU A 116 21.89 9.55 9.28
N LYS A 117 22.70 10.61 9.44
CA LYS A 117 23.54 10.80 10.64
C LYS A 117 22.79 11.36 11.84
N THR A 118 21.72 12.12 11.62
CA THR A 118 20.99 12.83 12.68
C THR A 118 19.77 12.04 13.17
N THR A 119 19.07 11.36 12.26
CA THR A 119 17.79 10.68 12.51
C THR A 119 17.69 9.37 11.72
N PRO A 120 18.58 8.38 12.00
CA PRO A 120 18.68 7.16 11.20
C PRO A 120 17.37 6.39 11.12
N GLU A 121 16.62 6.30 12.22
CA GLU A 121 15.34 5.57 12.28
C GLU A 121 14.31 6.10 11.26
N LEU A 122 14.21 7.43 11.15
CA LEU A 122 13.25 8.08 10.26
C LEU A 122 13.73 7.97 8.80
N TYR A 123 15.04 8.12 8.58
CA TYR A 123 15.65 7.94 7.27
C TYR A 123 15.45 6.51 6.76
N TYR A 124 15.80 5.49 7.54
CA TYR A 124 15.65 4.09 7.13
C TYR A 124 14.18 3.70 6.90
N LEU A 125 13.25 4.18 7.74
CA LEU A 125 11.83 3.94 7.48
C LEU A 125 11.37 4.60 6.17
N SER A 126 11.82 5.83 5.89
CA SER A 126 11.54 6.51 4.63
C SER A 126 12.14 5.80 3.41
N VAL A 127 13.36 5.25 3.55
CA VAL A 127 14.01 4.40 2.54
C VAL A 127 13.18 3.13 2.32
N VAL A 128 12.77 2.44 3.37
CA VAL A 128 11.94 1.21 3.27
C VAL A 128 10.62 1.51 2.57
N LEU A 129 9.94 2.60 2.94
CA LEU A 129 8.71 3.03 2.26
C LEU A 129 8.96 3.36 0.78
N SER A 130 10.04 4.08 0.47
CA SER A 130 10.38 4.50 -0.90
C SER A 130 10.73 3.30 -1.78
N VAL A 131 11.65 2.45 -1.33
CA VAL A 131 12.03 1.20 -2.02
C VAL A 131 10.81 0.30 -2.17
N GLY A 132 10.03 0.13 -1.10
CA GLY A 132 8.80 -0.63 -1.12
C GLY A 132 7.80 -0.10 -2.14
N SER A 133 7.68 1.22 -2.26
CA SER A 133 6.82 1.89 -3.25
C SER A 133 7.30 1.70 -4.69
N LEU A 134 8.62 1.71 -4.93
CA LEU A 134 9.21 1.47 -6.25
C LEU A 134 9.00 0.02 -6.69
N VAL A 135 9.34 -0.95 -5.84
CA VAL A 135 9.12 -2.38 -6.10
C VAL A 135 7.65 -2.64 -6.41
N SER A 136 6.78 -2.08 -5.58
CA SER A 136 5.33 -2.07 -5.74
C SER A 136 4.87 -1.52 -7.09
N THR A 137 5.40 -0.38 -7.50
CA THR A 137 5.10 0.24 -8.81
C THR A 137 5.51 -0.67 -9.95
N VAL A 138 6.72 -1.23 -9.90
CA VAL A 138 7.25 -2.14 -10.94
C VAL A 138 6.39 -3.40 -11.05
N LEU A 139 6.01 -3.98 -9.92
CA LEU A 139 5.09 -5.12 -9.90
C LEU A 139 3.75 -4.76 -10.52
N PHE A 140 3.22 -3.56 -10.25
CA PHE A 140 1.93 -3.15 -10.77
C PHE A 140 1.93 -2.67 -12.20
N SER A 141 3.01 -2.09 -12.70
CA SER A 141 3.13 -1.76 -14.12
C SER A 141 3.24 -3.06 -14.93
N GLY A 142 4.08 -4.00 -14.48
CA GLY A 142 4.21 -5.32 -15.10
C GLY A 142 2.89 -6.11 -15.04
N MET A 143 2.24 -6.13 -13.89
CA MET A 143 0.92 -6.76 -13.77
C MET A 143 -0.15 -5.97 -14.53
N GLY A 144 -0.19 -4.65 -14.51
CA GLY A 144 -1.19 -3.85 -15.22
C GLY A 144 -1.22 -4.14 -16.72
N LEU A 145 -0.03 -4.30 -17.32
CA LEU A 145 0.14 -4.73 -18.71
C LEU A 145 -0.44 -6.12 -18.96
N ILE A 146 -0.17 -7.07 -18.06
CA ILE A 146 -0.76 -8.41 -18.12
C ILE A 146 -2.29 -8.35 -17.90
N TRP A 147 -2.79 -7.35 -17.16
CA TRP A 147 -4.17 -7.34 -16.66
C TRP A 147 -5.16 -6.71 -17.60
N LEU A 148 -4.73 -5.77 -18.43
CA LEU A 148 -5.48 -5.35 -19.61
C LEU A 148 -5.86 -6.53 -20.51
N SER A 149 -5.09 -7.62 -20.49
CA SER A 149 -5.37 -8.81 -21.31
C SER A 149 -6.30 -9.85 -20.67
N LYS A 150 -6.52 -9.83 -19.34
CA LYS A 150 -7.31 -10.86 -18.62
C LYS A 150 -8.05 -10.30 -17.40
N VAL A 151 -9.06 -9.45 -17.62
CA VAL A 151 -9.94 -8.94 -16.55
C VAL A 151 -11.13 -9.87 -16.37
N THR A 152 -11.00 -10.87 -15.49
CA THR A 152 -12.13 -11.44 -14.72
C THR A 152 -11.57 -12.43 -13.70
N CYS A 153 -11.95 -12.30 -12.43
CA CYS A 153 -11.77 -13.40 -11.49
C CYS A 153 -12.59 -14.59 -12.01
N PRO A 154 -11.99 -15.77 -12.22
CA PRO A 154 -12.76 -16.93 -12.62
C PRO A 154 -13.75 -17.22 -11.49
N ARG A 155 -15.06 -17.06 -11.77
CA ARG A 155 -16.11 -17.51 -10.86
C ARG A 155 -15.86 -19.00 -10.60
N PRO A 156 -15.62 -19.44 -9.34
CA PRO A 156 -15.48 -20.87 -9.05
C PRO A 156 -16.75 -21.67 -9.36
N ASP A 157 -17.87 -21.00 -9.67
CA ASP A 157 -19.17 -21.62 -9.96
C ASP A 157 -19.59 -21.55 -11.44
N ALA A 158 -18.73 -21.09 -12.35
CA ALA A 158 -19.03 -21.16 -13.78
C ALA A 158 -18.86 -22.61 -14.26
N LYS A 159 -19.92 -23.42 -14.13
CA LYS A 159 -20.04 -24.67 -14.90
C LYS A 159 -19.75 -24.34 -16.38
N PRO A 160 -18.99 -25.17 -17.10
CA PRO A 160 -18.90 -25.04 -18.54
C PRO A 160 -20.31 -25.25 -19.08
N THR A 161 -20.91 -24.20 -19.64
CA THR A 161 -22.07 -24.35 -20.52
C THR A 161 -21.58 -25.08 -21.76
N VAL A 162 -21.85 -26.38 -21.81
CA VAL A 162 -22.01 -27.13 -23.06
C VAL A 162 -23.29 -26.64 -23.73
#